data_AF-A0A8T4EE84-F1
#
_entry.id   AF-A0A8T4EE84-F1
#
_cell.length_a   1.000
_cell.length_b   1.000
_cell.length_c   1.000
_cell.angle_alpha   90.00
_cell.angle_beta   90.00
_cell.angle_gamma   90.00
#
_symmetry.space_group_name_H-M   'P 1'
#
loop_
_entity.id
_entity.type
_entity.pdbx_description
1 polymer ?
#
loop_
_entity_poly.entity_id
_entity_poly.type
_entity_poly.pdbx_seq_one_letter_code
_entity_poly.pdbx_strand_id
1 'polypeptide(L)'
;MKRGQSYHMGVSREILIMGADLNRPRMRVEYERVSQFCKGFSFKKKTLAGKEVLDRVEGYFTIEGRRFGLRIMIPKNYPYEIPRVFPLGWRPQGAPHQYCGGDLCLMRPEQWNEIYSLAFVIKKAQYWVHKYLKWRMTGKWPGRSQD
;
A
#
# COMPACT_ATOMS: atom_id res chain seq x y z
N MET A 1 33.68 6.79 3.77
CA MET A 1 32.63 7.85 3.87
C MET A 1 31.27 7.16 3.76
N LYS A 2 30.55 7.01 4.89
CA LYS A 2 29.25 6.30 4.94
C LYS A 2 28.20 7.15 4.21
N ARG A 3 27.69 6.68 3.06
CA ARG A 3 26.55 7.33 2.39
C ARG A 3 25.30 7.06 3.23
N GLY A 4 24.75 8.13 3.77
CA GLY A 4 23.54 8.13 4.60
C GLY A 4 22.36 7.52 3.85
N GLN A 5 21.63 6.67 4.57
CA GLN A 5 20.34 6.14 4.16
C GLN A 5 19.41 7.31 3.79
N SER A 6 18.89 7.32 2.56
CA SER A 6 17.80 8.21 2.22
C SER A 6 16.53 7.71 2.91
N TYR A 7 16.17 8.37 4.01
CA TYR A 7 14.88 8.18 4.65
C TYR A 7 13.80 8.79 3.74
N HIS A 8 13.27 7.99 2.82
CA HIS A 8 12.07 8.36 2.08
C HIS A 8 10.84 8.19 2.98
N MET A 9 10.36 9.33 3.48
CA MET A 9 9.09 9.60 4.18
C MET A 9 8.98 9.15 5.65
N GLY A 10 8.34 10.03 6.44
CA GLY A 10 8.02 9.86 7.87
C GLY A 10 6.98 8.78 8.14
N VAL A 11 7.16 7.61 7.54
CA VAL A 11 6.38 6.42 7.80
C VAL A 11 6.97 5.76 9.03
N SER A 12 6.17 5.63 10.10
CA SER A 12 6.62 5.07 11.39
C SER A 12 7.32 3.72 11.19
N ARG A 13 8.47 3.52 11.82
CA ARG A 13 9.20 2.23 11.81
C ARG A 13 8.31 1.08 12.31
N GLU A 14 7.28 1.39 13.09
CA GLU A 14 6.32 0.45 13.66
C GLU A 14 5.46 -0.27 12.60
N ILE A 15 5.34 0.28 11.39
CA ILE A 15 4.59 -0.39 10.32
C ILE A 15 5.50 -1.23 9.41
N LEU A 16 6.80 -1.29 9.69
CA LEU A 16 7.73 -2.19 9.01
C LEU A 16 7.81 -3.54 9.75
N ILE A 17 8.27 -4.57 9.05
CA ILE A 17 8.55 -5.90 9.59
C ILE A 17 10.05 -5.98 9.84
N MET A 18 10.45 -5.83 11.10
CA MET A 18 11.85 -5.73 11.51
C MET A 18 12.08 -6.41 12.87
N GLY A 19 13.35 -6.67 13.20
CA GLY A 19 13.74 -7.19 14.51
C GLY A 19 13.07 -8.52 14.81
N ALA A 20 12.40 -8.62 15.96
CA ALA A 20 11.70 -9.84 16.39
C ALA A 20 10.60 -10.30 15.42
N ASP A 21 10.05 -9.40 14.60
CA ASP A 21 9.03 -9.76 13.61
C ASP A 21 9.55 -10.71 12.52
N LEU A 22 10.85 -10.67 12.23
CA LEU A 22 11.48 -11.51 11.20
C LEU A 22 11.46 -13.00 11.55
N ASN A 23 11.30 -13.33 12.84
CA ASN A 23 11.24 -14.71 13.33
C ASN A 23 9.80 -15.23 13.46
N ARG A 24 8.81 -14.48 12.96
CA ARG A 24 7.39 -14.80 13.11
C ARG A 24 6.76 -15.09 11.75
N PRO A 25 5.67 -15.88 11.68
CA PRO A 25 4.98 -16.12 10.42
C PRO A 25 4.55 -14.79 9.77
N ARG A 26 4.99 -14.55 8.53
CA ARG A 26 4.78 -13.28 7.80
C ARG A 26 3.35 -12.77 7.93
N MET A 27 2.38 -13.61 7.59
CA MET A 27 0.99 -13.18 7.58
C MET A 27 0.44 -12.84 8.97
N ARG A 28 0.94 -13.45 10.04
CA ARG A 28 0.54 -13.07 11.40
C ARG A 28 0.91 -11.62 11.70
N VAL A 29 2.15 -11.23 11.37
CA VAL A 29 2.62 -9.85 11.56
C VAL A 29 1.81 -8.90 10.68
N GLU A 30 1.49 -9.28 9.45
CA GLU A 30 0.63 -8.47 8.57
C GLU A 30 -0.76 -8.20 9.16
N TYR A 31 -1.41 -9.24 9.69
CA TYR A 31 -2.72 -9.08 10.34
C TYR A 31 -2.64 -8.09 11.50
N GLU A 32 -1.61 -8.19 12.33
CA GLU A 32 -1.38 -7.29 13.47
C GLU A 32 -1.17 -5.85 12.99
N ARG A 33 -0.28 -5.63 12.02
CA ARG A 33 0.02 -4.27 11.52
C ARG A 33 -1.17 -3.62 10.82
N VAL A 34 -1.89 -4.34 9.96
CA VAL A 34 -3.08 -3.80 9.29
C VAL A 34 -4.16 -3.49 10.31
N SER A 35 -4.42 -4.38 11.26
CA SER A 35 -5.44 -4.16 12.29
C SER A 35 -5.13 -2.97 13.19
N GLN A 36 -3.85 -2.80 13.56
CA GLN A 36 -3.40 -1.72 14.43
C GLN A 36 -3.39 -0.36 13.73
N PHE A 37 -2.87 -0.29 12.50
CA PHE A 37 -2.53 0.99 11.85
C PHE A 37 -3.48 1.39 10.70
N CYS A 38 -4.29 0.46 10.20
CA CYS A 38 -5.14 0.63 9.02
C CYS A 38 -6.60 0.30 9.34
N LYS A 39 -7.18 0.99 10.34
CA LYS A 39 -8.60 0.89 10.67
C LYS A 39 -9.47 1.07 9.41
N GLY A 40 -10.48 0.22 9.26
CA GLY A 40 -11.34 0.20 8.07
C GLY A 40 -10.85 -0.69 6.93
N PHE A 41 -9.69 -1.35 7.08
CA PHE A 41 -9.18 -2.35 6.16
C PHE A 41 -9.36 -3.77 6.72
N SER A 42 -9.66 -4.71 5.83
CA SER A 42 -9.88 -6.12 6.18
C SER A 42 -9.31 -7.03 5.11
N PHE A 43 -8.78 -8.17 5.53
CA PHE A 43 -8.31 -9.21 4.65
C PHE A 43 -9.49 -9.95 4.03
N LYS A 44 -9.40 -10.24 2.74
CA LYS A 44 -10.38 -10.98 1.97
C LYS A 44 -9.73 -12.23 1.41
N LYS A 45 -10.47 -13.32 1.48
CA LYS A 45 -10.09 -14.60 0.90
C LYS A 45 -10.84 -14.83 -0.40
N LYS A 46 -10.36 -15.79 -1.19
CA LYS A 46 -11.07 -16.37 -2.32
C LYS A 46 -11.01 -17.89 -2.23
N THR A 47 -11.93 -18.55 -2.90
CA THR A 47 -11.86 -20.01 -3.08
C THR A 47 -11.04 -20.32 -4.33
N LEU A 48 -10.01 -21.15 -4.17
CA LEU A 48 -9.19 -21.67 -5.26
C LEU A 48 -9.10 -23.19 -5.10
N ALA A 49 -9.58 -23.95 -6.09
CA ALA A 49 -9.62 -25.41 -6.06
C ALA A 49 -10.23 -25.98 -4.76
N GLY A 50 -11.35 -25.40 -4.31
CA GLY A 50 -12.05 -25.82 -3.08
C GLY A 50 -11.40 -25.36 -1.77
N LYS A 51 -10.27 -24.64 -1.80
CA LYS A 51 -9.58 -24.12 -0.60
C LYS A 51 -9.71 -22.61 -0.51
N GLU A 52 -9.96 -22.10 0.70
CA GLU A 52 -9.84 -20.67 0.96
C GLU A 52 -8.37 -20.26 0.98
N VAL A 53 -8.02 -19.29 0.14
CA VAL A 53 -6.70 -18.67 0.12
C VAL A 53 -6.84 -17.18 0.33
N LEU A 54 -5.88 -16.59 1.05
CA LEU A 54 -5.82 -15.15 1.17
C LEU A 54 -5.59 -14.53 -0.21
N ASP A 55 -6.34 -13.48 -0.53
CA ASP A 55 -6.34 -12.88 -1.86
C ASP A 55 -5.94 -11.40 -1.84
N ARG A 56 -6.53 -10.63 -0.93
CA ARG A 56 -6.39 -9.18 -0.94
C ARG A 56 -6.69 -8.56 0.42
N VAL A 57 -6.33 -7.29 0.56
CA VAL A 57 -6.82 -6.41 1.62
C VAL A 57 -7.68 -5.33 0.99
N GLU A 58 -8.86 -5.10 1.53
CA GLU A 58 -9.76 -4.04 1.07
C GLU A 58 -10.21 -3.17 2.24
N GLY A 59 -10.35 -1.87 1.97
CA GLY A 59 -10.82 -0.95 2.99
C GLY A 59 -11.14 0.42 2.46
N TYR A 60 -11.67 1.23 3.37
CA TYR A 60 -12.00 2.62 3.11
C TYR A 60 -11.35 3.52 4.15
N PHE A 61 -11.02 4.74 3.74
CA PHE A 61 -10.51 5.80 4.60
C PHE A 61 -11.06 7.14 4.13
N THR A 62 -10.88 8.18 4.95
CA THR A 62 -11.39 9.52 4.67
C THR A 62 -10.22 10.50 4.60
N ILE A 63 -10.21 11.35 3.56
CA ILE A 63 -9.33 12.51 3.44
C ILE A 63 -10.22 13.72 3.14
N GLU A 64 -10.08 14.80 3.92
CA GLU A 64 -10.82 16.06 3.72
C GLU A 64 -12.35 15.82 3.60
N GLY A 65 -12.91 14.96 4.46
CA GLY A 65 -14.33 14.61 4.48
C GLY A 65 -14.81 13.67 3.36
N ARG A 66 -13.94 13.31 2.39
CA ARG A 66 -14.28 12.43 1.27
C ARG A 66 -13.79 11.01 1.53
N ARG A 67 -14.67 10.03 1.27
CA ARG A 67 -14.37 8.60 1.44
C ARG A 67 -13.71 8.02 0.18
N PHE A 68 -12.60 7.30 0.37
CA PHE A 68 -11.86 6.61 -0.68
C PHE A 68 -11.70 5.13 -0.33
N GLY A 69 -11.90 4.27 -1.32
CA GLY A 69 -11.68 2.83 -1.19
C GLY A 69 -10.35 2.41 -1.82
N LEU A 70 -9.69 1.42 -1.23
CA LEU A 70 -8.51 0.77 -1.82
C LEU A 70 -8.67 -0.76 -1.79
N ARG A 71 -8.10 -1.40 -2.81
CA ARG A 71 -7.92 -2.84 -2.91
C ARG A 71 -6.45 -3.16 -3.14
N ILE A 72 -5.85 -3.91 -2.24
CA ILE A 72 -4.45 -4.32 -2.29
C ILE A 72 -4.44 -5.81 -2.62
N MET A 73 -4.07 -6.15 -3.85
CA MET A 73 -3.95 -7.54 -4.30
C MET A 73 -2.65 -8.13 -3.76
N ILE A 74 -2.76 -9.23 -3.02
CA ILE A 74 -1.60 -9.94 -2.47
C ILE A 74 -1.12 -10.93 -3.54
N PRO A 75 0.14 -10.82 -4.01
CA PRO A 75 0.66 -11.70 -5.04
C PRO A 75 0.89 -13.11 -4.50
N LYS A 76 0.92 -14.09 -5.40
CA LYS A 76 1.16 -15.50 -5.02
C LYS A 76 2.52 -15.68 -4.34
N ASN A 77 3.54 -14.92 -4.78
CA ASN A 77 4.89 -15.00 -4.24
C ASN A 77 5.14 -13.99 -3.12
N TYR A 78 4.10 -13.50 -2.44
CA TYR A 78 4.26 -12.59 -1.31
C TYR A 78 5.09 -13.26 -0.18
N PRO A 79 6.10 -12.59 0.41
CA PRO A 79 6.45 -11.18 0.27
C PRO A 79 7.55 -10.83 -0.72
N TYR A 80 7.99 -11.79 -1.55
CA TYR A 80 9.07 -11.60 -2.54
C TYR A 80 8.62 -10.82 -3.79
N GLU A 81 7.32 -10.56 -3.91
CA GLU A 81 6.72 -9.76 -4.98
C GLU A 81 5.88 -8.63 -4.38
N ILE A 82 5.93 -7.45 -5.01
CA ILE A 82 5.20 -6.26 -4.56
C ILE A 82 3.67 -6.43 -4.72
N PRO A 83 2.86 -6.03 -3.73
CA PRO A 83 1.41 -5.95 -3.88
C PRO A 83 0.97 -4.88 -4.89
N ARG A 84 -0.06 -5.19 -5.68
CA ARG A 84 -0.69 -4.22 -6.59
C ARG A 84 -1.85 -3.52 -5.90
N VAL A 85 -1.95 -2.21 -6.07
CA VAL A 85 -2.94 -1.39 -5.36
C VAL A 85 -3.89 -0.72 -6.32
N PHE A 86 -5.19 -0.91 -6.13
CA PHE A 86 -6.24 -0.38 -6.99
C PHE A 86 -7.17 0.55 -6.21
N PRO A 87 -7.64 1.64 -6.84
CA PRO A 87 -8.83 2.35 -6.44
C PRO A 87 -10.04 1.41 -6.33
N LEU A 88 -10.78 1.47 -5.21
CA LEU A 88 -12.01 0.70 -5.01
C LEU A 88 -13.22 1.63 -5.01
N GLY A 89 -14.06 1.54 -6.05
CA GLY A 89 -15.26 2.36 -6.18
C GLY A 89 -15.03 3.78 -6.71
N TRP A 90 -13.83 4.08 -7.23
CA TRP A 90 -13.51 5.37 -7.85
C TRP A 90 -12.43 5.19 -8.92
N ARG A 91 -12.21 6.21 -9.77
CA ARG A 91 -11.23 6.17 -10.87
C ARG A 91 -10.44 7.48 -10.94
N PRO A 92 -9.12 7.49 -10.70
CA PRO A 92 -8.31 8.70 -10.79
C PRO A 92 -7.87 8.96 -12.24
N GLN A 93 -8.81 9.23 -13.14
CA GLN A 93 -8.51 9.38 -14.58
C GLN A 93 -7.45 10.46 -14.84
N GLY A 94 -6.46 10.12 -15.68
CA GLY A 94 -5.38 11.02 -16.10
C GLY A 94 -4.41 11.38 -14.98
N ALA A 95 -4.52 10.78 -13.79
CA ALA A 95 -3.64 11.08 -12.69
C ALA A 95 -2.21 10.59 -13.00
N PRO A 96 -1.18 11.36 -12.62
CA PRO A 96 0.19 10.87 -12.62
C PRO A 96 0.33 9.59 -11.79
N HIS A 97 1.35 8.79 -12.08
CA HIS A 97 1.70 7.59 -11.29
C HIS A 97 0.60 6.53 -11.22
N GLN A 98 0.04 6.21 -12.38
CA GLN A 98 -0.79 5.03 -12.61
C GLN A 98 -0.16 4.13 -13.66
N TYR A 99 -0.34 2.82 -13.49
CA TYR A 99 -0.07 1.86 -14.54
C TYR A 99 -1.26 1.77 -15.50
N CYS A 100 -1.01 1.30 -16.72
CA CYS A 100 -2.06 1.10 -17.73
C CYS A 100 -3.19 0.16 -17.25
N GLY A 101 -2.91 -0.71 -16.28
CA GLY A 101 -3.89 -1.61 -15.65
C GLY A 101 -4.81 -0.94 -14.62
N GLY A 102 -4.63 0.36 -14.34
CA GLY A 102 -5.43 1.11 -13.37
C GLY A 102 -4.97 0.99 -11.92
N ASP A 103 -3.90 0.23 -11.66
CA ASP A 103 -3.23 0.23 -10.36
C ASP A 103 -2.33 1.44 -10.16
N LEU A 104 -2.19 1.83 -8.90
CA LEU A 104 -1.39 2.94 -8.45
C LEU A 104 0.09 2.55 -8.47
N CYS A 105 0.92 3.39 -9.08
CA CYS A 105 2.37 3.27 -9.01
C CYS A 105 2.85 3.89 -7.70
N LEU A 106 2.97 3.09 -6.64
CA LEU A 106 3.43 3.58 -5.31
C LEU A 106 4.95 3.57 -5.18
N MET A 107 5.61 2.65 -5.88
CA MET A 107 7.05 2.50 -5.99
C MET A 107 7.36 1.59 -7.17
N ARG A 108 8.60 1.59 -7.65
CA ARG A 108 9.05 0.62 -8.65
C ARG A 108 9.28 -0.76 -8.00
N PRO A 109 9.15 -1.87 -8.74
CA PRO A 109 9.39 -3.21 -8.22
C PRO A 109 10.76 -3.37 -7.54
N GLU A 110 11.82 -2.75 -8.07
CA GLU A 110 13.18 -2.86 -7.51
C GLU A 110 13.36 -2.10 -6.20
N GLN A 111 12.40 -1.23 -5.85
CA GLN A 111 12.38 -0.52 -4.58
C GLN A 111 11.64 -1.32 -3.50
N TRP A 112 10.91 -2.37 -3.86
CA TRP A 112 10.23 -3.24 -2.91
C TRP A 112 11.24 -3.98 -2.05
N ASN A 113 10.92 -4.13 -0.77
CA ASN A 113 11.72 -4.90 0.17
C ASN A 113 10.76 -5.69 1.07
N GLU A 114 11.13 -6.91 1.41
CA GLU A 114 10.32 -7.78 2.25
C GLU A 114 10.06 -7.19 3.65
N ILE A 115 10.86 -6.24 4.14
CA ILE A 115 10.55 -5.54 5.40
C ILE A 115 9.30 -4.65 5.31
N TYR A 116 8.81 -4.33 4.11
CA TYR A 116 7.62 -3.50 3.94
C TYR A 116 6.36 -4.34 4.13
N SER A 117 5.47 -3.88 5.00
CA SER A 117 4.19 -4.56 5.28
C SER A 117 3.07 -4.11 4.34
N LEU A 118 1.94 -4.81 4.37
CA LEU A 118 0.69 -4.37 3.76
C LEU A 118 0.19 -3.06 4.38
N ALA A 119 0.42 -2.83 5.69
CA ALA A 119 0.10 -1.56 6.33
C ALA A 119 0.92 -0.41 5.73
N PHE A 120 2.21 -0.65 5.44
CA PHE A 120 3.07 0.31 4.74
C PHE A 120 2.53 0.62 3.34
N VAL A 121 2.16 -0.40 2.57
CA VAL A 121 1.56 -0.24 1.24
C VAL A 121 0.27 0.59 1.32
N ILE A 122 -0.61 0.31 2.29
CA ILE A 122 -1.84 1.08 2.52
C ILE A 122 -1.52 2.54 2.83
N LYS A 123 -0.54 2.83 3.70
CA LYS A 123 -0.17 4.21 4.05
C LYS A 123 0.40 4.97 2.85
N LYS A 124 1.28 4.36 2.05
CA LYS A 124 1.74 4.96 0.79
C LYS A 124 0.59 5.25 -0.16
N ALA A 125 -0.36 4.32 -0.30
CA ALA A 125 -1.53 4.53 -1.14
C ALA A 125 -2.42 5.68 -0.63
N GLN A 126 -2.61 5.81 0.69
CA GLN A 126 -3.34 6.94 1.28
C GLN A 126 -2.65 8.28 0.97
N TYR A 127 -1.32 8.31 1.01
CA TYR A 127 -0.54 9.50 0.69
C TYR A 127 -0.58 9.84 -0.81
N TRP A 128 -0.53 8.83 -1.68
CA TRP A 128 -0.81 8.98 -3.12
C TRP A 128 -2.17 9.62 -3.36
N VAL A 129 -3.23 9.19 -2.64
CA VAL A 129 -4.57 9.80 -2.77
C VAL A 129 -4.56 11.25 -2.30
N HIS A 130 -3.85 11.59 -1.23
CA HIS A 130 -3.69 12.98 -0.80
C HIS A 130 -3.06 13.84 -1.92
N LYS A 131 -1.98 13.35 -2.54
CA LYS A 131 -1.34 14.03 -3.67
C LYS A 131 -2.24 14.16 -4.88
N TYR A 132 -2.98 13.10 -5.21
CA TYR A 132 -3.98 13.13 -6.27
C TYR A 132 -5.00 14.24 -6.05
N LEU A 133 -5.49 14.45 -4.82
CA LEU A 133 -6.42 15.55 -4.53
C LEU A 133 -5.79 16.92 -4.76
N LYS A 134 -4.55 17.14 -4.33
CA LYS A 134 -3.83 18.40 -4.60
C LYS A 134 -3.56 18.60 -6.10
N TRP A 135 -3.21 17.54 -6.82
CA TRP A 135 -3.04 17.60 -8.28
C TRP A 135 -4.36 17.96 -8.97
N ARG A 136 -5.48 17.36 -8.57
CA ARG A 136 -6.81 17.70 -9.12
C ARG A 136 -7.18 19.16 -8.91
N MET A 137 -6.71 19.79 -7.83
CA MET A 137 -6.95 21.21 -7.54
C MET A 137 -6.02 22.15 -8.28
N THR A 138 -4.75 21.76 -8.48
CA THR A 138 -3.69 22.67 -8.91
C THR A 138 -3.11 22.37 -10.30
N GLY A 139 -3.43 21.20 -10.87
CA GLY A 139 -2.80 20.67 -12.07
C GLY A 139 -1.34 20.20 -11.87
N LYS A 140 -0.77 20.35 -10.66
CA LYS A 140 0.64 20.04 -10.38
C LYS A 140 0.77 18.90 -9.37
N TRP A 141 1.53 17.87 -9.71
CA TRP A 141 1.79 16.76 -8.78
C TRP A 141 2.70 17.23 -7.64
N PRO A 142 2.36 16.99 -6.36
CA PRO A 142 3.20 17.42 -5.25
C PRO A 142 4.51 16.60 -5.15
N GLY A 143 5.63 17.31 -5.23
CA GLY A 143 6.97 16.70 -5.09
C GLY A 143 7.39 15.83 -6.29
N ARG A 144 8.52 15.13 -6.13
CA ARG A 144 9.11 14.28 -7.19
C ARG A 144 8.78 12.79 -7.05
N SER A 145 8.30 12.36 -5.88
CA SER A 145 7.96 10.96 -5.59
C SER A 145 6.52 10.65 -6.00
N GLN A 146 6.30 9.36 -6.27
CA GLN A 146 5.02 8.84 -6.71
C GLN A 146 3.97 8.85 -5.61
N ASP A 147 4.36 8.60 -4.37
CA ASP A 147 3.51 8.72 -3.20
C ASP A 147 3.87 9.97 -2.42
#